data_AF-A0A2V5MHD1-F1
#
_entry.id   AF-A0A2V5MHD1-F1
#
_cell.length_a   1.000
_cell.length_b   1.000
_cell.length_c   1.000
_cell.angle_alpha   90.00
_cell.angle_beta   90.00
_cell.angle_gamma   90.00
#
_symmetry.space_group_name_H-M   'P 1'
#
loop_
_entity.id
_entity.type
_entity.pdbx_description
1 polymer ?
#
loop_
_entity_poly.entity_id
_entity_poly.type
_entity_poly.pdbx_seq_one_letter_code
_entity_poly.pdbx_strand_id
1 'polypeptide(L)'
;MESTADVVADKPVRLQLTAAGRANSMLRLSDKDEENGAIWKQLPPVFWVAKVSRAKPAAEVLLIDPDPAKESRFGKMPVIALQQYGLGQVLYVGTDNTWRWRKNAGDQYYTTLWGQIAQRVSLQRLLGGSKRTQLTTEKQNYMSGERISIYARLYSVGYEPVQEPAIKGVYSLRMGSGPRTEVTLRPIPEQPGLYRGDFIAPMPGSYQFFVEQDLDTPLDFNVTEPKFELGETAMNEGLLK
;
A
#
# COMPACT_ATOMS: atom_id res chain seq x y z
N MET A 1 30.58 24.13 -18.21
CA MET A 1 30.15 22.71 -18.15
C MET A 1 31.21 21.98 -17.37
N GLU A 2 31.11 21.98 -16.04
CA GLU A 2 31.96 21.12 -15.21
C GLU A 2 31.42 19.69 -15.32
N SER A 3 32.27 18.80 -15.82
CA SER A 3 32.07 17.36 -15.72
C SER A 3 32.09 17.02 -14.22
N THR A 4 30.93 16.76 -13.64
CA THR A 4 30.82 16.05 -12.37
C THR A 4 31.36 14.64 -12.59
N ALA A 5 32.66 14.47 -12.36
CA ALA A 5 33.29 13.16 -12.32
C ALA A 5 32.49 12.29 -11.33
N ASP A 6 32.01 11.15 -11.80
CA ASP A 6 31.41 10.12 -10.96
C ASP A 6 32.41 9.78 -9.86
N VAL A 7 32.10 10.21 -8.63
CA VAL A 7 32.82 9.76 -7.45
C VAL A 7 32.46 8.28 -7.30
N VAL A 8 33.31 7.41 -7.87
CA VAL A 8 33.28 5.98 -7.58
C VAL A 8 33.44 5.87 -6.07
N ALA A 9 32.34 5.53 -5.41
CA ALA A 9 32.27 5.53 -3.96
C ALA A 9 33.08 4.32 -3.44
N ASP A 10 34.34 4.55 -3.07
CA ASP A 10 35.27 3.49 -2.65
C ASP A 10 35.03 2.97 -1.22
N LYS A 11 34.19 3.64 -0.43
CA LYS A 11 33.93 3.24 0.97
C LYS A 11 32.85 2.15 1.03
N PRO A 12 33.13 0.98 1.62
CA PRO A 12 32.11 -0.06 1.79
C PRO A 12 31.01 0.40 2.76
N VAL A 13 29.77 0.24 2.34
CA VAL A 13 28.56 0.50 3.13
C VAL A 13 27.91 -0.83 3.50
N ARG A 14 27.84 -1.10 4.81
CA ARG A 14 27.12 -2.26 5.35
C ARG A 14 25.70 -1.83 5.71
N LEU A 15 24.76 -2.27 4.89
CA LEU A 15 23.35 -1.96 5.08
C LEU A 15 22.79 -2.67 6.31
N GLN A 16 21.85 -2.03 7.00
CA GLN A 16 21.25 -2.56 8.21
C GLN A 16 19.73 -2.64 8.07
N LEU A 17 19.14 -3.80 8.42
CA LEU A 17 17.70 -3.96 8.53
C LEU A 17 17.15 -3.11 9.68
N THR A 18 16.05 -2.41 9.42
CA THR A 18 15.21 -1.81 10.47
C THR A 18 14.31 -2.87 11.10
N ALA A 19 13.56 -2.52 12.15
CA ALA A 19 12.55 -3.41 12.74
C ALA A 19 11.48 -3.82 11.70
N ALA A 20 10.99 -2.83 10.94
CA ALA A 20 10.10 -3.04 9.80
C ALA A 20 10.71 -3.97 8.73
N GLY A 21 11.97 -3.75 8.37
CA GLY A 21 12.67 -4.59 7.41
C GLY A 21 12.81 -6.04 7.84
N ARG A 22 13.03 -6.29 9.14
CA ARG A 22 13.07 -7.68 9.68
C ARG A 22 11.72 -8.37 9.58
N ALA A 23 10.62 -7.65 9.82
CA ALA A 23 9.27 -8.19 9.75
C ALA A 23 8.72 -8.31 8.31
N ASN A 24 9.32 -7.60 7.35
CA ASN A 24 8.82 -7.55 5.98
C ASN A 24 9.29 -8.74 5.15
N SER A 25 8.33 -9.50 4.60
CA SER A 25 8.61 -10.69 3.79
C SER A 25 9.45 -10.41 2.53
N MET A 26 9.47 -9.18 2.01
CA MET A 26 10.31 -8.83 0.86
C MET A 26 11.81 -8.98 1.17
N LEU A 27 12.24 -8.81 2.42
CA LEU A 27 13.64 -8.88 2.85
C LEU A 27 13.98 -10.18 3.61
N ARG A 28 13.10 -11.18 3.57
CA ARG A 28 13.30 -12.47 4.24
C ARG A 28 14.16 -13.38 3.37
N LEU A 29 15.42 -13.60 3.75
CA LEU A 29 16.37 -14.48 3.05
C LEU A 29 16.41 -15.91 3.63
N SER A 30 15.79 -16.11 4.80
CA SER A 30 15.60 -17.40 5.47
C SER A 30 14.30 -17.40 6.25
N ASP A 31 13.72 -18.59 6.48
CA ASP A 31 12.47 -18.78 7.22
C ASP A 31 12.61 -18.52 8.73
N LYS A 32 13.82 -18.34 9.26
CA LYS A 32 14.04 -18.00 10.67
C LYS A 32 14.53 -16.57 10.80
N ASP A 33 13.89 -15.78 11.66
CA ASP A 33 14.21 -14.36 11.82
C ASP A 33 15.66 -14.12 12.27
N GLU A 34 16.16 -14.95 13.20
CA GLU A 34 17.55 -14.88 13.67
C GLU A 34 18.55 -15.18 12.54
N GLU A 35 18.27 -16.20 11.75
CA GLU A 35 19.09 -16.62 10.62
C GLU A 35 19.06 -15.57 9.51
N ASN A 36 17.89 -15.01 9.20
CA ASN A 36 17.74 -13.89 8.28
C ASN A 36 18.62 -12.71 8.71
N GLY A 37 18.56 -12.33 10.00
CA GLY A 37 19.40 -11.27 10.55
C GLY A 37 20.90 -11.57 10.46
N ALA A 38 21.31 -12.83 10.63
CA ALA A 38 22.71 -13.26 10.48
C ALA A 38 23.17 -13.18 9.02
N ILE A 39 22.36 -13.65 8.07
CA ILE A 39 22.63 -13.58 6.63
C ILE A 39 22.83 -12.12 6.22
N TRP A 40 21.91 -11.22 6.58
CA TRP A 40 22.00 -9.80 6.24
C TRP A 40 23.30 -9.14 6.75
N LYS A 41 23.82 -9.53 7.92
CA LYS A 41 25.10 -9.02 8.44
C LYS A 41 26.31 -9.53 7.65
N GLN A 42 26.20 -10.71 7.05
CA GLN A 42 27.27 -11.36 6.30
C GLN A 42 27.29 -10.99 4.82
N LEU A 43 26.20 -10.38 4.30
CA LEU A 43 26.13 -9.95 2.91
C LEU A 43 27.31 -9.02 2.55
N PRO A 44 27.85 -9.16 1.33
CA PRO A 44 28.85 -8.24 0.80
C PRO A 44 28.37 -6.79 0.92
N PRO A 45 29.26 -5.85 1.31
CA PRO A 45 28.90 -4.44 1.37
C PRO A 45 28.56 -3.91 -0.03
N VAL A 46 27.70 -2.90 -0.07
CA VAL A 46 27.50 -2.07 -1.26
C VAL A 46 28.50 -0.92 -1.23
N PHE A 47 28.78 -0.32 -2.37
CA PHE A 47 29.76 0.75 -2.46
C PHE A 47 29.11 2.11 -2.70
N TRP A 48 27.89 2.11 -3.23
CA TRP A 48 27.14 3.32 -3.50
C TRP A 48 25.71 3.22 -2.97
N VAL A 49 25.23 4.33 -2.41
CA VAL A 49 23.85 4.54 -1.96
C VAL A 49 23.45 5.95 -2.35
N ALA A 50 22.30 6.10 -2.98
CA ALA A 50 21.73 7.39 -3.35
C ALA A 50 21.43 8.22 -2.09
N LYS A 51 21.91 9.47 -2.09
CA LYS A 51 21.62 10.40 -1.00
C LYS A 51 20.19 10.89 -1.09
N VAL A 52 19.41 10.69 -0.04
CA VAL A 52 18.01 11.15 0.07
C VAL A 52 17.84 12.08 1.28
N SER A 53 16.88 13.00 1.21
CA SER A 53 16.63 13.97 2.28
C SER A 53 15.93 13.35 3.49
N ARG A 54 14.88 12.56 3.25
CA ARG A 54 14.14 11.78 4.25
C ARG A 54 13.19 10.79 3.58
N ALA A 55 12.74 9.79 4.34
CA ALA A 55 11.54 9.03 3.99
C ALA A 55 10.30 9.94 4.03
N LYS A 56 9.31 9.67 3.16
CA LYS A 56 7.99 10.30 3.26
C LYS A 56 7.32 9.84 4.58
N PRO A 57 6.44 10.64 5.21
CA PRO A 57 5.82 10.28 6.49
C PRO A 57 5.06 8.94 6.49
N ALA A 58 4.47 8.56 5.34
CA ALA A 58 3.75 7.30 5.18
C ALA A 58 4.62 6.16 4.59
N ALA A 59 5.92 6.38 4.42
CA ALA A 59 6.84 5.36 3.92
C ALA A 59 7.44 4.59 5.09
N GLU A 60 7.43 3.26 4.98
CA GLU A 60 8.08 2.35 5.89
C GLU A 60 9.52 2.12 5.42
N VAL A 61 10.50 2.48 6.24
CA VAL A 61 11.92 2.27 5.91
C VAL A 61 12.31 0.85 6.29
N LEU A 62 12.75 0.05 5.32
CA LEU A 62 13.07 -1.36 5.49
C LEU A 62 14.59 -1.59 5.66
N LEU A 63 15.40 -0.80 4.96
CA LEU A 63 16.86 -0.92 4.98
C LEU A 63 17.49 0.47 5.06
N ILE A 64 18.55 0.62 5.85
CA ILE A 64 19.24 1.89 6.11
C ILE A 64 20.75 1.79 5.92
N ASP A 65 21.39 2.92 5.64
CA ASP A 65 22.82 3.14 5.79
C ASP A 65 23.06 3.65 7.22
N PRO A 66 23.77 2.89 8.08
CA PRO A 66 23.96 3.25 9.48
C PRO A 66 25.10 4.23 9.73
N ASP A 67 25.81 4.72 8.69
CA ASP A 67 26.93 5.66 8.85
C ASP A 67 26.45 7.00 9.49
N PRO A 68 26.90 7.34 10.71
CA PRO A 68 26.51 8.57 11.39
C PRO A 68 26.87 9.84 10.60
N ALA A 69 27.91 9.78 9.74
CA ALA A 69 28.30 10.92 8.92
C ALA A 69 27.27 11.24 7.81
N LYS A 70 26.35 10.31 7.51
CA LYS A 70 25.26 10.49 6.53
C LYS A 70 23.90 10.63 7.19
N GLU A 71 23.84 10.58 8.52
CA GLU A 71 22.63 10.77 9.27
C GLU A 71 22.10 12.20 9.10
N SER A 72 20.79 12.33 8.95
CA SER A 72 20.12 13.62 8.86
C SER A 72 19.38 13.92 10.16
N ARG A 73 18.82 15.13 10.29
CA ARG A 73 17.88 15.45 11.40
C ARG A 73 16.63 14.53 11.45
N PHE A 74 16.38 13.76 10.39
CA PHE A 74 15.29 12.79 10.29
C PHE A 74 15.75 11.35 10.59
N GLY A 75 16.98 11.17 11.08
CA GLY A 75 17.58 9.88 11.39
C GLY A 75 18.44 9.32 10.26
N LYS A 76 18.81 8.04 10.44
CA LYS A 76 19.67 7.26 9.53
C LYS A 76 19.14 7.24 8.10
N MET A 77 20.06 7.22 7.13
CA MET A 77 19.73 7.40 5.71
C MET A 77 18.96 6.16 5.16
N PRO A 78 17.74 6.34 4.65
CA PRO A 78 16.98 5.26 4.03
C PRO A 78 17.65 4.75 2.75
N VAL A 79 17.68 3.43 2.58
CA VAL A 79 18.19 2.76 1.38
C VAL A 79 17.10 1.96 0.69
N ILE A 80 16.25 1.27 1.46
CA ILE A 80 15.03 0.66 0.93
C ILE A 80 13.86 1.17 1.73
N ALA A 81 12.86 1.70 1.04
CA ALA A 81 11.62 2.16 1.66
C ALA A 81 10.42 1.69 0.84
N LEU A 82 9.37 1.27 1.53
CA LEU A 82 8.12 0.82 0.93
C LEU A 82 7.02 1.80 1.31
N GLN A 83 6.21 2.18 0.33
CA GLN A 83 5.04 3.01 0.58
C GLN A 83 3.86 2.50 -0.24
N GLN A 84 2.68 2.44 0.39
CA GLN A 84 1.43 2.38 -0.35
C GLN A 84 1.16 3.76 -0.95
N TYR A 85 1.17 3.85 -2.28
CA TYR A 85 0.90 5.10 -2.98
C TYR A 85 -0.29 4.93 -3.93
N GLY A 86 -1.47 5.26 -3.41
CA GLY A 86 -2.73 5.02 -4.09
C GLY A 86 -3.03 3.52 -4.25
N LEU A 87 -3.02 3.03 -5.49
CA LEU A 87 -3.45 1.68 -5.89
C LEU A 87 -2.36 0.60 -5.79
N GLY A 88 -1.14 1.04 -5.54
CA GLY A 88 0.04 0.21 -5.68
C GLY A 88 1.02 0.41 -4.56
N GLN A 89 1.82 -0.62 -4.36
CA GLN A 89 3.04 -0.55 -3.59
C GLN A 89 4.16 0.05 -4.45
N VAL A 90 4.79 1.09 -3.93
CA VAL A 90 6.02 1.66 -4.48
C VAL A 90 7.16 1.27 -3.57
N LEU A 91 8.12 0.53 -4.12
CA LEU A 91 9.37 0.21 -3.45
C LEU A 91 10.47 1.12 -4.01
N TYR A 92 11.07 1.92 -3.13
CA TYR A 92 12.30 2.63 -3.42
C TYR A 92 13.50 1.75 -3.07
N VAL A 93 14.46 1.61 -3.99
CA VAL A 93 15.74 0.94 -3.78
C VAL A 93 16.86 1.90 -4.18
N GLY A 94 17.56 2.44 -3.19
CA GLY A 94 18.57 3.48 -3.31
C GLY A 94 19.98 2.97 -3.61
N THR A 95 20.13 1.78 -4.15
CA THR A 95 21.42 1.23 -4.57
C THR A 95 21.24 0.26 -5.72
N ASP A 96 22.13 0.32 -6.70
CA ASP A 96 22.24 -0.62 -7.82
C ASP A 96 23.17 -1.79 -7.49
N ASN A 97 23.89 -1.74 -6.36
CA ASN A 97 24.95 -2.70 -6.00
C ASN A 97 24.44 -4.04 -5.43
N THR A 98 23.12 -4.30 -5.46
CA THR A 98 22.55 -5.57 -4.96
C THR A 98 23.08 -6.80 -5.70
N TRP A 99 23.53 -6.65 -6.95
CA TRP A 99 24.20 -7.71 -7.72
C TRP A 99 25.42 -8.31 -7.00
N ARG A 100 26.07 -7.56 -6.09
CA ARG A 100 27.21 -8.03 -5.30
C ARG A 100 26.84 -9.14 -4.34
N TRP A 101 25.56 -9.27 -3.97
CA TRP A 101 25.08 -10.34 -3.10
C TRP A 101 25.04 -11.71 -3.79
N ARG A 102 25.38 -11.76 -5.07
CA ARG A 102 25.71 -13.02 -5.77
C ARG A 102 27.08 -13.59 -5.39
N LYS A 103 27.95 -12.75 -4.81
CA LYS A 103 29.32 -13.13 -4.48
C LYS A 103 29.33 -14.15 -3.34
N ASN A 104 30.12 -15.22 -3.49
CA ASN A 104 30.36 -16.29 -2.50
C ASN A 104 29.16 -17.21 -2.17
N ALA A 105 27.92 -16.78 -2.35
CA ALA A 105 26.70 -17.59 -2.12
C ALA A 105 25.99 -18.01 -3.43
N GLY A 106 26.59 -17.73 -4.60
CA GLY A 106 25.93 -17.91 -5.89
C GLY A 106 24.71 -17.01 -6.04
N ASP A 107 23.74 -17.41 -6.86
CA ASP A 107 22.55 -16.58 -7.15
C ASP A 107 21.44 -16.62 -6.09
N GLN A 108 21.60 -17.37 -4.99
CA GLN A 108 20.52 -17.64 -4.04
C GLN A 108 19.94 -16.37 -3.42
N TYR A 109 20.72 -15.58 -2.67
CA TYR A 109 20.18 -14.41 -1.96
C TYR A 109 19.69 -13.31 -2.89
N TYR A 110 20.41 -13.06 -3.99
CA TYR A 110 19.99 -12.11 -5.00
C TYR A 110 18.63 -12.51 -5.61
N THR A 111 18.50 -13.78 -6.01
CA THR A 111 17.29 -14.28 -6.67
C THR A 111 16.12 -14.36 -5.69
N THR A 112 16.34 -14.80 -4.44
CA THR A 112 15.31 -14.80 -3.39
C THR A 112 14.79 -13.39 -3.14
N LEU A 113 15.68 -12.42 -2.92
CA LEU A 113 15.28 -11.04 -2.68
C LEU A 113 14.44 -10.48 -3.83
N TRP A 114 14.97 -10.52 -5.05
CA TRP A 114 14.29 -9.92 -6.21
C TRP A 114 13.04 -10.70 -6.62
N GLY A 115 13.02 -12.02 -6.44
CA GLY A 115 11.83 -12.84 -6.64
C GLY A 115 10.70 -12.47 -5.68
N GLN A 116 11.00 -12.32 -4.39
CA GLN A 116 10.03 -11.90 -3.38
C GLN A 116 9.52 -10.48 -3.61
N ILE A 117 10.42 -9.55 -3.95
CA ILE A 117 10.05 -8.18 -4.30
C ILE A 117 9.10 -8.20 -5.51
N ALA A 118 9.50 -8.84 -6.60
CA ALA A 118 8.73 -8.90 -7.85
C ALA A 118 7.35 -9.54 -7.62
N GLN A 119 7.29 -10.65 -6.89
CA GLN A 119 6.03 -11.30 -6.52
C GLN A 119 5.15 -10.35 -5.72
N ARG A 120 5.70 -9.69 -4.69
CA ARG A 120 4.93 -8.86 -3.78
C ARG A 120 4.38 -7.59 -4.46
N VAL A 121 5.17 -6.92 -5.27
CA VAL A 121 4.71 -5.73 -6.02
C VAL A 121 3.75 -6.11 -7.16
N SER A 122 3.82 -7.34 -7.68
CA SER A 122 2.93 -7.82 -8.75
C SER A 122 1.59 -8.35 -8.23
N LEU A 123 1.52 -8.82 -6.98
CA LEU A 123 0.32 -9.44 -6.42
C LEU A 123 -0.91 -8.52 -6.44
N GLN A 124 -0.75 -7.22 -6.14
CA GLN A 124 -1.88 -6.27 -6.21
C GLN A 124 -2.46 -6.14 -7.63
N ARG A 125 -1.62 -6.27 -8.67
CA ARG A 125 -2.06 -6.26 -10.07
C ARG A 125 -2.78 -7.56 -10.48
N LEU A 126 -2.46 -8.68 -9.83
CA LEU A 126 -3.07 -9.98 -10.12
C LEU A 126 -4.40 -10.20 -9.36
N LEU A 127 -4.60 -9.49 -8.26
CA LEU A 127 -5.75 -9.64 -7.36
C LEU A 127 -6.87 -8.63 -7.60
N GLY A 128 -6.64 -7.56 -8.38
CA GLY A 128 -7.64 -6.55 -8.70
C GLY A 128 -8.22 -6.73 -10.11
N GLY A 129 -9.52 -6.43 -10.25
CA GLY A 129 -10.22 -6.31 -11.54
C GLY A 129 -9.60 -5.28 -12.49
N SER A 130 -10.37 -4.87 -13.51
CA SER A 130 -9.93 -4.02 -14.63
C SER A 130 -8.81 -3.03 -14.27
N LYS A 131 -7.69 -3.07 -15.00
CA LYS A 131 -6.52 -2.20 -14.76
C LYS A 131 -6.84 -0.70 -14.81
N ARG A 132 -8.00 -0.35 -15.36
CA ARG A 132 -8.47 1.01 -15.58
C ARG A 132 -9.36 1.53 -14.46
N THR A 133 -9.91 0.66 -13.62
CA THR A 133 -10.91 1.04 -12.62
C THR A 133 -10.52 0.44 -11.29
N GLN A 134 -10.35 1.28 -10.28
CA GLN A 134 -10.07 0.82 -8.94
C GLN A 134 -10.95 1.52 -7.94
N LEU A 135 -11.75 0.73 -7.24
CA LEU A 135 -12.75 1.18 -6.31
C LEU A 135 -12.31 0.80 -4.90
N THR A 136 -12.33 1.75 -3.98
CA THR A 136 -12.02 1.52 -2.57
C THR A 136 -13.02 2.25 -1.67
N THR A 137 -13.09 1.80 -0.43
CA THR A 137 -13.96 2.36 0.60
C THR A 137 -13.24 2.34 1.95
N GLU A 138 -13.67 3.16 2.89
CA GLU A 138 -13.00 3.31 4.20
C GLU A 138 -13.14 2.05 5.07
N LYS A 139 -14.26 1.35 4.98
CA LYS A 139 -14.57 0.12 5.73
C LYS A 139 -15.29 -0.89 4.83
N GLN A 140 -15.18 -2.19 5.14
CA GLN A 140 -15.98 -3.22 4.46
C GLN A 140 -17.34 -3.47 5.13
N ASN A 141 -17.49 -3.06 6.39
CA ASN A 141 -18.72 -3.21 7.16
C ASN A 141 -19.10 -1.85 7.74
N TYR A 142 -20.31 -1.39 7.41
CA TYR A 142 -20.90 -0.13 7.85
C TYR A 142 -22.15 -0.39 8.67
N MET A 143 -22.50 0.54 9.56
CA MET A 143 -23.81 0.52 10.21
C MET A 143 -24.83 1.25 9.34
N SER A 144 -26.09 0.80 9.35
CA SER A 144 -27.19 1.54 8.69
C SER A 144 -27.23 3.00 9.17
N GLY A 145 -27.31 3.95 8.23
CA GLY A 145 -27.24 5.39 8.52
C GLY A 145 -25.83 5.99 8.61
N GLU A 146 -24.77 5.19 8.58
CA GLU A 146 -23.39 5.66 8.55
C GLU A 146 -23.03 6.30 7.20
N ARG A 147 -22.15 7.30 7.18
CA ARG A 147 -21.63 7.85 5.93
C ARG A 147 -20.61 6.90 5.31
N ILE A 148 -20.85 6.49 4.07
CA ILE A 148 -19.93 5.71 3.26
C ILE A 148 -19.21 6.66 2.31
N SER A 149 -17.87 6.63 2.35
CA SER A 149 -17.01 7.29 1.37
C SER A 149 -16.47 6.24 0.40
N ILE A 150 -16.71 6.43 -0.90
CA ILE A 150 -16.14 5.64 -1.99
C ILE A 150 -15.11 6.46 -2.74
N TYR A 151 -13.98 5.85 -3.03
CA TYR A 151 -12.94 6.40 -3.87
C TYR A 151 -12.84 5.57 -5.14
N ALA A 152 -12.88 6.23 -6.29
CA ALA A 152 -12.72 5.60 -7.59
C ALA A 152 -11.50 6.20 -8.28
N ARG A 153 -10.52 5.37 -8.62
CA ARG A 153 -9.41 5.79 -9.47
C ARG A 153 -9.57 5.19 -10.85
N LEU A 154 -9.63 6.08 -11.84
CA LEU A 154 -10.04 5.77 -13.20
C LEU A 154 -8.97 6.19 -14.21
N TYR A 155 -8.71 5.31 -15.18
CA TYR A 155 -7.78 5.52 -16.28
C TYR A 155 -8.47 5.29 -17.63
N SER A 156 -8.07 6.06 -18.63
CA SER A 156 -8.50 5.90 -20.00
C SER A 156 -7.95 4.61 -20.63
N VAL A 157 -8.37 4.29 -21.86
CA VAL A 157 -7.78 3.19 -22.65
C VAL A 157 -6.26 3.35 -22.82
N GLY A 158 -5.78 4.60 -22.89
CA GLY A 158 -4.35 4.94 -22.95
C GLY A 158 -3.62 4.91 -21.61
N TYR A 159 -4.27 4.48 -20.52
CA TYR A 159 -3.75 4.52 -19.14
C TYR A 159 -3.45 5.93 -18.61
N GLU A 160 -4.08 6.95 -19.20
CA GLU A 160 -4.02 8.32 -18.68
C GLU A 160 -5.12 8.55 -17.65
N PRO A 161 -4.88 9.33 -16.58
CA PRO A 161 -5.91 9.63 -15.59
C PRO A 161 -7.14 10.29 -16.23
N VAL A 162 -8.34 9.80 -15.91
CA VAL A 162 -9.60 10.40 -16.40
C VAL A 162 -9.80 11.78 -15.79
N GLN A 163 -10.20 12.77 -16.59
CA GLN A 163 -10.37 14.19 -16.19
C GLN A 163 -11.81 14.70 -16.37
N GLU A 164 -12.80 13.82 -16.21
CA GLU A 164 -14.21 14.21 -16.28
C GLU A 164 -14.61 15.01 -15.02
N PRO A 165 -15.55 15.97 -15.13
CA PRO A 165 -15.98 16.78 -14.00
C PRO A 165 -16.80 15.99 -12.96
N ALA A 166 -17.42 14.89 -13.37
CA ALA A 166 -18.17 13.99 -12.52
C ALA A 166 -18.26 12.60 -13.16
N ILE A 167 -18.19 11.56 -12.34
CA ILE A 167 -18.36 10.16 -12.77
C ILE A 167 -19.60 9.59 -12.09
N LYS A 168 -20.38 8.83 -12.82
CA LYS A 168 -21.53 8.12 -12.28
C LYS A 168 -21.12 6.77 -11.71
N GLY A 169 -21.39 6.60 -10.42
CA GLY A 169 -21.35 5.32 -9.73
C GLY A 169 -22.75 4.83 -9.40
N VAL A 170 -22.90 3.52 -9.21
CA VAL A 170 -24.17 2.88 -8.87
C VAL A 170 -23.92 1.81 -7.83
N TYR A 171 -24.76 1.72 -6.81
CA TYR A 171 -24.78 0.55 -5.93
C TYR A 171 -26.12 -0.19 -5.96
N SER A 172 -26.06 -1.50 -5.71
CA SER A 172 -27.21 -2.39 -5.60
C SER A 172 -26.94 -3.55 -4.65
N LEU A 173 -27.98 -4.26 -4.23
CA LEU A 173 -27.86 -5.49 -3.45
C LEU A 173 -27.11 -6.57 -4.27
N ARG A 174 -26.19 -7.29 -3.63
CA ARG A 174 -25.34 -8.31 -4.27
C ARG A 174 -26.13 -9.50 -4.83
N MET A 175 -27.21 -9.90 -4.16
CA MET A 175 -27.99 -11.11 -4.47
C MET A 175 -29.47 -10.79 -4.77
N GLY A 176 -29.80 -9.55 -5.12
CA GLY A 176 -31.18 -9.11 -5.31
C GLY A 176 -31.35 -8.22 -6.54
N SER A 177 -32.53 -8.32 -7.16
CA SER A 177 -33.08 -7.35 -8.12
C SER A 177 -33.53 -6.07 -7.40
N GLY A 178 -32.64 -5.50 -6.59
CA GLY A 178 -32.87 -4.24 -5.88
C GLY A 178 -32.73 -3.04 -6.82
N PRO A 179 -33.36 -1.90 -6.49
CA PRO A 179 -33.17 -0.67 -7.24
C PRO A 179 -31.68 -0.27 -7.23
N ARG A 180 -31.17 0.05 -8.41
CA ARG A 180 -29.85 0.65 -8.59
C ARG A 180 -29.91 2.10 -8.12
N THR A 181 -29.08 2.47 -7.15
CA THR A 181 -29.03 3.85 -6.64
C THR A 181 -27.79 4.54 -7.17
N GLU A 182 -27.97 5.69 -7.79
CA GLU A 182 -26.89 6.49 -8.37
C GLU A 182 -26.15 7.30 -7.30
N VAL A 183 -24.82 7.37 -7.46
CA VAL A 183 -23.91 8.17 -6.64
C VAL A 183 -23.01 8.96 -7.58
N THR A 184 -22.97 10.28 -7.41
CA THR A 184 -22.07 11.14 -8.19
C THR A 184 -20.69 11.19 -7.52
N LEU A 185 -19.68 10.73 -8.23
CA LEU A 185 -18.27 10.80 -7.83
C LEU A 185 -17.67 12.10 -8.40
N ARG A 186 -17.02 12.90 -7.55
CA ARG A 186 -16.36 14.16 -7.93
C ARG A 186 -14.85 14.04 -7.87
N PRO A 187 -14.11 14.69 -8.78
CA PRO A 187 -12.64 14.63 -8.77
C PRO A 187 -12.07 15.25 -7.49
N ILE A 188 -11.00 14.65 -6.98
CA ILE A 188 -10.26 15.16 -5.83
C ILE A 188 -9.19 16.15 -6.33
N PRO A 189 -9.15 17.39 -5.81
CA PRO A 189 -8.11 18.35 -6.16
C PRO A 189 -6.70 17.78 -5.99
N GLU A 190 -5.80 18.12 -6.90
CA GLU A 190 -4.39 17.68 -6.92
C GLU A 190 -4.17 16.16 -7.09
N GLN A 191 -5.23 15.37 -7.35
CA GLN A 191 -5.13 13.93 -7.60
C GLN A 191 -5.84 13.54 -8.90
N PRO A 192 -5.20 13.75 -10.08
CA PRO A 192 -5.78 13.39 -11.37
C PRO A 192 -6.23 11.93 -11.44
N GLY A 193 -7.42 11.70 -12.00
CA GLY A 193 -8.03 10.37 -12.11
C GLY A 193 -8.60 9.81 -10.81
N LEU A 194 -8.47 10.49 -9.66
CA LEU A 194 -9.09 10.08 -8.41
C LEU A 194 -10.38 10.86 -8.15
N TYR A 195 -11.45 10.12 -7.86
CA TYR A 195 -12.77 10.64 -7.58
C TYR A 195 -13.26 10.16 -6.22
N ARG A 196 -14.11 10.95 -5.57
CA ARG A 196 -14.78 10.64 -4.31
C ARG A 196 -16.28 10.82 -4.45
N GLY A 197 -17.05 9.88 -3.93
CA GLY A 197 -18.49 10.01 -3.74
C GLY A 197 -18.84 9.59 -2.33
N ASP A 198 -19.80 10.30 -1.75
CA ASP A 198 -20.28 10.01 -0.41
C ASP A 198 -21.79 9.75 -0.47
N PHE A 199 -22.25 8.74 0.28
CA PHE A 199 -23.67 8.45 0.45
C PHE A 199 -23.93 7.86 1.84
N ILE A 200 -25.20 7.75 2.21
CA ILE A 200 -25.60 7.17 3.49
C ILE A 200 -25.81 5.68 3.31
N ALA A 201 -25.25 4.89 4.24
CA ALA A 201 -25.39 3.45 4.27
C ALA A 201 -26.89 3.08 4.26
N PRO A 202 -27.33 2.28 3.27
CA PRO A 202 -28.75 1.91 3.11
C PRO A 202 -29.21 0.93 4.21
N MET A 203 -30.34 0.27 4.00
CA MET A 203 -30.78 -0.80 4.88
C MET A 203 -29.72 -1.91 5.01
N PRO A 204 -29.74 -2.67 6.11
CA PRO A 204 -28.84 -3.80 6.29
C PRO A 204 -28.88 -4.78 5.12
N GLY A 205 -27.71 -5.22 4.66
CA GLY A 205 -27.55 -6.10 3.51
C GLY A 205 -26.14 -6.10 2.94
N SER A 206 -25.89 -7.01 2.00
CA SER A 206 -24.64 -7.04 1.22
C SER A 206 -24.85 -6.32 -0.11
N TYR A 207 -24.01 -5.33 -0.37
CA TYR A 207 -24.08 -4.45 -1.53
C TYR A 207 -22.84 -4.55 -2.39
N GLN A 208 -23.01 -4.19 -3.65
CA GLN A 208 -21.92 -3.98 -4.60
C GLN A 208 -22.04 -2.57 -5.18
N PHE A 209 -20.91 -1.89 -5.32
CA PHE A 209 -20.78 -0.61 -5.98
C PHE A 209 -20.00 -0.78 -7.29
N PHE A 210 -20.44 -0.09 -8.34
CA PHE A 210 -19.83 -0.10 -9.66
C PHE A 210 -19.70 1.33 -10.18
N VAL A 211 -18.76 1.55 -11.09
CA VAL A 211 -18.78 2.75 -11.94
C VAL A 211 -19.41 2.39 -13.27
N GLU A 212 -20.20 3.29 -13.85
CA GLU A 212 -20.92 3.03 -15.11
C GLU A 212 -19.97 2.69 -16.26
N GLN A 213 -18.75 3.21 -16.20
CA GLN A 213 -17.69 3.01 -17.18
C GLN A 213 -17.08 1.59 -17.14
N ASP A 214 -17.28 0.85 -16.04
CA ASP A 214 -16.66 -0.46 -15.78
C ASP A 214 -17.47 -1.27 -14.76
N LEU A 215 -18.47 -1.99 -15.29
CA LEU A 215 -19.37 -2.83 -14.49
C LEU A 215 -18.74 -4.16 -14.05
N ASP A 216 -17.58 -4.53 -14.61
CA ASP A 216 -16.91 -5.81 -14.32
C ASP A 216 -16.01 -5.72 -13.08
N THR A 217 -15.87 -4.52 -12.50
CA THR A 217 -15.02 -4.27 -11.33
C THR A 217 -15.85 -3.79 -10.14
N PRO A 218 -16.66 -4.67 -9.51
CA PRO A 218 -17.42 -4.33 -8.31
C PRO A 218 -16.53 -4.04 -7.11
N LEU A 219 -17.04 -3.19 -6.23
CA LEU A 219 -16.60 -3.07 -4.85
C LEU A 219 -17.70 -3.58 -3.91
N ASP A 220 -17.39 -4.64 -3.19
CA ASP A 220 -18.30 -5.22 -2.19
C ASP A 220 -18.22 -4.46 -0.87
N PHE A 221 -19.37 -4.18 -0.26
CA PHE A 221 -19.49 -3.67 1.11
C PHE A 221 -20.73 -4.22 1.80
N ASN A 222 -20.71 -4.31 3.12
CA ASN A 222 -21.84 -4.78 3.92
C ASN A 222 -22.38 -3.66 4.81
N VAL A 223 -23.69 -3.67 4.99
CA VAL A 223 -24.38 -2.82 5.96
C VAL A 223 -25.04 -3.70 7.00
N THR A 224 -24.81 -3.42 8.28
CA THR A 224 -25.39 -4.14 9.41
C THR A 224 -26.40 -3.28 10.16
N GLU A 225 -27.30 -3.93 10.90
CA GLU A 225 -28.18 -3.22 11.82
C GLU A 225 -27.37 -2.53 12.93
N PRO A 226 -27.82 -1.37 13.42
CA PRO A 226 -27.26 -0.77 14.61
C PRO A 226 -27.54 -1.68 15.81
N LYS A 227 -26.54 -2.47 16.22
CA LYS A 227 -26.61 -3.19 17.49
C LYS A 227 -26.34 -2.20 18.62
N PHE A 228 -27.39 -1.64 19.21
CA PHE A 228 -27.30 -0.84 20.44
C PHE A 228 -27.10 -1.71 21.72
N GLU A 229 -27.04 -3.04 21.59
CA GLU A 229 -27.15 -4.02 22.69
C GLU A 229 -25.82 -4.40 23.40
N LEU A 230 -24.82 -3.52 23.51
CA LEU A 230 -23.59 -3.83 24.29
C LEU A 230 -22.96 -2.61 25.00
N GLY A 231 -23.67 -1.48 25.08
CA GLY A 231 -23.20 -0.28 25.79
C GLY A 231 -23.42 -0.32 27.30
N GLU A 232 -24.36 -1.13 27.81
CA GLU A 232 -24.60 -1.30 29.25
C GLU A 232 -24.48 -2.78 29.63
N THR A 233 -23.26 -3.23 29.90
CA THR A 233 -22.98 -4.49 30.61
C THR A 233 -23.00 -4.32 32.14
N ALA A 234 -23.65 -3.27 32.65
CA ALA A 234 -23.86 -3.10 34.08
C ALA A 234 -25.18 -3.77 34.51
N MET A 235 -25.10 -4.65 35.51
CA MET A 235 -26.25 -5.20 36.20
C MET A 235 -27.04 -4.06 36.86
N ASN A 236 -28.32 -3.91 36.49
CA ASN A 236 -29.20 -2.91 37.09
C ASN A 236 -29.74 -3.44 38.43
N GLU A 237 -29.01 -3.18 39.52
CA GLU A 237 -29.34 -3.62 40.88
C GLU A 237 -30.73 -3.14 41.38
N GLY A 238 -31.34 -2.14 40.73
CA GLY A 238 -32.65 -1.60 41.12
C GLY A 238 -33.87 -2.46 40.79
N LEU A 239 -33.70 -3.56 40.03
CA LEU A 239 -34.80 -4.45 39.60
C LEU A 239 -34.86 -5.80 40.34
N LEU A 240 -33.93 -6.06 41.26
CA LEU A 240 -34.05 -7.18 42.19
C LEU A 240 -34.84 -6.73 43.42
N LYS A 241 -36.16 -6.91 43.36
CA LYS A 241 -37.04 -6.98 44.55
C LYS A 241 -37.41 -8.41 44.85
#